data_AF-A0A961MTV3-F1
#
_entry.id   AF-A0A961MTV3-F1
#
_cell.length_a   1.000
_cell.length_b   1.000
_cell.length_c   1.000
_cell.angle_alpha   90.00
_cell.angle_beta   90.00
_cell.angle_gamma   90.00
#
_symmetry.space_group_name_H-M   'P 1'
#
loop_
_entity.id
_entity.type
_entity.pdbx_description
1 polymer ?
#
loop_
_entity_poly.entity_id
_entity_poly.type
_entity_poly.pdbx_seq_one_letter_code
_entity_poly.pdbx_strand_id
1 'polypeptide(L)'
;MPVLNRIADYADDMTAWRRHLHQNPETRFDCHQTAAFVVEKLRGFGITEIHEGIAQSGVVAIIEGQGEGPVIGLRADMDALPIQEETG
;
A
#
# COMPACT_ATOMS: atom_id res chain seq x y z
N MET A 1 5.03 -30.44 1.82
CA MET A 1 3.92 -29.46 1.82
C MET A 1 4.06 -28.65 0.55
N PRO A 2 3.05 -28.57 -0.33
CA PRO A 2 3.10 -27.60 -1.40
C PRO A 2 3.19 -26.22 -0.77
N VAL A 3 4.03 -25.35 -1.32
CA VAL A 3 4.00 -23.94 -0.98
C VAL A 3 2.62 -23.46 -1.40
N LEU A 4 1.71 -23.31 -0.44
CA LEU A 4 0.43 -22.64 -0.67
C LEU A 4 0.79 -21.20 -1.00
N ASN A 5 0.80 -20.86 -2.28
CA ASN A 5 1.12 -19.52 -2.72
C ASN A 5 -0.10 -18.62 -2.47
N ARG A 6 -0.35 -18.32 -1.19
CA ARG A 6 -1.45 -17.45 -0.75
C ARG A 6 -1.40 -16.07 -1.42
N ILE A 7 -0.23 -15.65 -1.90
CA ILE A 7 -0.08 -14.41 -2.67
C ILE A 7 -0.75 -14.54 -4.05
N ALA A 8 -0.66 -15.70 -4.70
CA ALA A 8 -1.33 -15.95 -5.97
C ALA A 8 -2.86 -15.86 -5.85
N ASP A 9 -3.42 -16.23 -4.70
CA ASP A 9 -4.86 -16.11 -4.45
C ASP A 9 -5.33 -14.65 -4.39
N TYR A 10 -4.44 -13.69 -4.11
CA TYR A 10 -4.73 -12.26 -4.09
C TYR A 10 -4.48 -11.57 -5.45
N ALA A 11 -4.18 -12.32 -6.53
CA ALA A 11 -3.82 -11.73 -7.81
C ALA A 11 -4.91 -10.80 -8.37
N ASP A 12 -6.18 -11.18 -8.25
CA ASP A 12 -7.31 -10.38 -8.72
C ASP A 12 -7.47 -9.09 -7.89
N ASP A 13 -7.34 -9.19 -6.56
CA ASP A 13 -7.40 -8.04 -5.66
C ASP A 13 -6.26 -7.05 -5.91
N MET A 14 -5.03 -7.55 -6.00
CA MET A 14 -3.85 -6.74 -6.33
C MET A 14 -3.98 -6.08 -7.72
N THR A 15 -4.56 -6.79 -8.69
CA THR A 15 -4.83 -6.24 -10.02
C THR A 15 -5.86 -5.10 -9.94
N ALA A 16 -6.92 -5.26 -9.14
CA ALA A 16 -7.91 -4.22 -8.92
C ALA A 16 -7.30 -2.99 -8.22
N TRP A 17 -6.46 -3.19 -7.19
CA TRP A 17 -5.78 -2.10 -6.50
C TRP A 17 -4.82 -1.35 -7.42
N ARG A 18 -4.02 -2.08 -8.20
CA ARG A 18 -3.13 -1.49 -9.20
C ARG A 18 -3.91 -0.63 -10.19
N ARG A 19 -5.02 -1.13 -10.74
CA ARG A 19 -5.86 -0.37 -11.68
C ARG A 19 -6.48 0.87 -11.04
N HIS A 20 -6.95 0.77 -9.80
CA HIS A 20 -7.50 1.92 -9.07
C HIS A 20 -6.45 3.01 -8.87
N LEU A 21 -5.27 2.66 -8.37
CA LEU A 21 -4.17 3.61 -8.16
C LEU A 21 -3.67 4.22 -9.47
N HIS A 22 -3.55 3.39 -10.52
CA HIS A 22 -3.13 3.84 -11.85
C HIS A 22 -4.12 4.83 -12.49
N GLN A 23 -5.42 4.65 -12.27
CA GLN A 23 -6.47 5.55 -12.77
C GLN A 23 -6.61 6.84 -11.97
N ASN A 24 -6.07 6.89 -10.75
CA ASN A 24 -6.17 8.05 -9.84
C ASN A 24 -4.77 8.47 -9.36
N PRO A 25 -3.87 8.86 -10.28
CA PRO A 25 -2.50 9.20 -9.90
C PRO A 25 -2.44 10.53 -9.14
N GLU A 26 -1.66 10.55 -8.06
CA GLU A 26 -1.29 11.76 -7.31
C GLU A 26 0.23 11.91 -7.30
N THR A 27 0.75 13.13 -7.31
CA THR A 27 2.19 13.37 -7.50
C THR A 27 2.86 13.90 -6.24
N ARG A 28 4.16 13.59 -6.08
CA ARG A 28 5.01 14.11 -5.00
C ARG A 28 4.38 13.89 -3.60
N PHE A 29 4.32 14.92 -2.77
CA PHE A 29 3.81 14.88 -1.39
C PHE A 29 2.28 15.02 -1.29
N ASP A 30 1.59 15.23 -2.41
CA ASP A 30 0.14 15.48 -2.44
C ASP A 30 -0.68 14.19 -2.65
N CYS A 31 -0.21 13.06 -2.10
CA CYS A 31 -0.81 11.72 -2.30
C CYS A 31 -1.93 11.43 -1.29
N HIS A 32 -2.88 12.35 -1.11
CA HIS A 32 -3.88 12.27 -0.05
C HIS A 32 -4.88 11.12 -0.26
N GLN A 33 -5.41 10.95 -1.48
CA GLN A 33 -6.37 9.90 -1.79
C GLN A 33 -5.70 8.53 -1.83
N THR A 34 -4.48 8.46 -2.34
CA THR A 34 -3.64 7.26 -2.40
C THR A 34 -3.28 6.80 -1.01
N ALA A 35 -2.85 7.71 -0.12
CA ALA A 35 -2.58 7.39 1.27
C ALA A 35 -3.85 6.89 1.98
N ALA A 36 -5.00 7.55 1.77
CA ALA A 36 -6.27 7.13 2.34
C ALA A 36 -6.68 5.71 1.86
N PHE A 37 -6.49 5.40 0.58
CA PHE A 37 -6.72 4.07 0.03
C PHE A 37 -5.84 3.01 0.69
N VAL A 38 -4.54 3.28 0.85
CA VAL A 38 -3.61 2.35 1.51
C VAL A 38 -4.01 2.13 2.97
N VAL A 39 -4.34 3.20 3.70
CA VAL A 39 -4.78 3.12 5.10
C VAL A 39 -6.08 2.31 5.23
N GLU A 40 -7.04 2.50 4.31
CA GLU A 40 -8.27 1.72 4.29
C GLU A 40 -7.98 0.22 4.12
N LYS A 41 -7.08 -0.16 3.21
CA LYS A 41 -6.67 -1.56 3.03
C LYS A 41 -5.98 -2.12 4.27
N LEU A 42 -5.03 -1.39 4.86
CA LEU A 42 -4.34 -1.81 6.08
C LEU A 42 -5.32 -2.04 7.24
N ARG A 43 -6.27 -1.11 7.45
CA ARG A 43 -7.35 -1.27 8.42
C ARG A 43 -8.22 -2.49 8.11
N GLY A 44 -8.57 -2.71 6.84
CA GLY A 44 -9.32 -3.88 6.38
C GLY A 44 -8.60 -5.21 6.62
N PHE A 45 -7.26 -5.21 6.66
CA PHE A 45 -6.45 -6.37 7.03
C PHE A 45 -6.31 -6.57 8.55
N GLY A 46 -6.93 -5.70 9.35
CA GLY A 46 -6.87 -5.76 10.81
C GLY A 46 -5.65 -5.09 11.44
N ILE A 47 -4.90 -4.30 10.67
CA ILE A 47 -3.76 -3.54 11.21
C ILE A 47 -4.29 -2.30 11.92
N THR A 48 -3.93 -2.16 13.19
CA THR A 48 -4.47 -1.11 14.08
C THR A 48 -3.47 0.01 14.35
N GLU A 49 -2.17 -0.28 14.31
CA GLU A 49 -1.12 0.72 14.53
C GLU A 49 -0.66 1.30 13.19
N ILE A 50 -1.26 2.44 12.83
CA ILE A 50 -1.01 3.15 11.57
C ILE A 50 -0.77 4.62 11.89
N HIS A 51 0.37 5.13 11.45
CA HIS A 51 0.76 6.53 11.55
C HIS A 51 0.64 7.18 10.18
N GLU A 52 -0.24 8.17 10.07
CA GLU A 52 -0.53 8.92 8.84
C GLU A 52 0.07 10.33 8.91
N GLY A 53 0.16 11.01 7.76
CA GLY A 53 0.57 12.42 7.69
C GLY A 53 2.08 12.66 7.83
N ILE A 54 2.90 11.62 7.70
CA ILE A 54 4.35 11.75 7.75
C ILE A 54 4.81 12.49 6.50
N ALA A 55 5.43 13.66 6.65
CA ALA A 55 5.80 14.52 5.52
C ALA A 55 4.62 14.76 4.54
N GLN A 56 3.43 15.04 5.09
CA GLN A 56 2.15 15.33 4.41
C GLN A 56 1.27 14.10 4.09
N SER A 57 1.75 13.14 3.29
CA SER A 57 0.94 11.99 2.85
C SER A 57 1.58 10.62 3.14
N GLY A 58 2.72 10.59 3.83
CA GLY A 58 3.40 9.35 4.19
C GLY A 58 2.62 8.54 5.23
N VAL A 59 2.68 7.21 5.07
CA VAL A 59 2.04 6.23 5.94
C VAL A 59 3.10 5.25 6.44
N VAL A 60 3.12 5.00 7.75
CA VAL A 60 3.89 3.92 8.37
C VAL A 60 2.94 3.07 9.19
N ALA A 61 2.95 1.76 8.96
CA ALA A 61 2.14 0.80 9.69
C ALA A 61 3.03 -0.21 10.40
N ILE A 62 2.65 -0.55 11.63
CA ILE A 62 3.34 -1.54 12.44
C ILE A 62 2.46 -2.78 12.50
N ILE A 63 3.03 -3.92 12.10
CA ILE A 63 2.38 -5.22 12.15
C ILE A 63 3.08 -6.03 13.24
N GLU A 64 2.44 -6.13 14.39
CA GLU A 64 2.98 -6.89 15.52
C GLU A 64 2.97 -8.39 15.22
N GLY A 65 4.15 -9.01 15.41
CA GLY A 65 4.32 -10.44 15.34
C GLY A 65 3.72 -11.15 16.56
N GLN A 66 3.62 -12.47 16.50
CA GLN A 66 3.07 -13.27 17.61
C GLN A 66 4.11 -13.67 18.67
N GLY A 67 5.37 -13.23 18.54
CA GLY A 67 6.45 -13.59 19.44
C GLY A 67 7.66 -12.69 19.30
N GLU A 68 8.64 -12.88 20.17
CA GLU A 68 9.89 -12.13 20.16
C GLU A 68 10.70 -12.45 18.89
N GLY A 69 11.33 -11.42 18.31
CA GLY A 69 12.11 -11.58 17.11
C GLY A 69 12.63 -10.27 16.53
N PRO A 70 13.38 -10.35 15.42
CA PRO A 70 13.87 -9.17 14.71
C PRO A 70 12.71 -8.43 14.01
N VAL A 71 12.90 -7.13 13.80
CA VAL A 71 11.97 -6.26 13.04
C VAL A 71 12.40 -6.20 11.57
N ILE A 72 11.44 -6.34 10.66
CA ILE A 72 11.67 -6.22 9.20
C ILE A 72 10.95 -4.96 8.69
N GLY A 73 11.69 -4.11 7.97
CA GLY A 73 11.13 -2.96 7.27
C GLY A 73 10.79 -3.28 5.81
N LEU A 74 9.55 -3.03 5.40
CA LEU A 74 9.12 -3.07 4.00
C LEU A 74 8.76 -1.65 3.55
N ARG A 75 9.24 -1.25 2.37
CA ARG A 75 9.02 0.09 1.81
C ARG A 75 8.46 -0.01 0.40
N ALA A 76 7.40 0.75 0.14
CA ALA A 76 6.85 1.01 -1.18
C ALA A 76 6.61 2.52 -1.34
N ASP A 77 6.89 3.05 -2.52
CA ASP A 77 6.46 4.39 -2.93
C ASP A 77 5.05 4.37 -3.52
N MET A 78 4.45 5.55 -3.59
CA MET A 78 3.04 5.72 -3.98
C MET A 78 2.84 6.85 -5.00
N ASP A 79 3.82 7.74 -5.18
CA ASP A 79 3.63 8.92 -6.02
C ASP A 79 3.79 8.61 -7.51
N ALA A 80 2.97 9.30 -8.30
CA ALA A 80 3.00 9.29 -9.75
C ALA A 80 3.85 10.44 -10.32
N LEU A 81 4.03 10.42 -11.63
CA LEU A 81 4.74 11.44 -12.37
C LEU A 81 3.78 12.41 -13.06
N PRO A 82 4.13 13.71 -13.18
CA PRO A 82 3.35 14.71 -13.90
C PRO A 82 3.57 14.57 -15.41
N ILE A 83 3.11 13.46 -15.99
CA ILE A 83 3.22 13.16 -17.42
C ILE A 83 1.86 12.76 -17.97
N GLN A 84 1.66 13.02 -19.26
CA GLN A 84 0.51 12.48 -19.98
C GLN A 84 0.84 11.04 -20.37
N GLU A 85 0.02 10.10 -19.92
CA GLU A 85 0.16 8.70 -20.30
C GLU A 85 -0.16 8.48 -21.78
N GLU A 86 0.73 7.81 -22.51
CA GLU A 86 0.58 7.49 -23.93
C GLU A 86 -0.22 6.19 -24.17
N THR A 87 -0.22 5.29 -23.19
CA THR A 87 -0.81 3.95 -23.28
C THR A 87 -1.46 3.58 -21.95
N GLY A 88 -2.69 3.06 -21.96
CA GLY A 88 -3.38 2.63 -20.73
C GLY A 88 -2.89 1.30 -20.15
#